data_AF-A0A2V6HZN0-F1
#
_entry.id   AF-A0A2V6HZN0-F1
#
_cell.length_a   1.000
_cell.length_b   1.000
_cell.length_c   1.000
_cell.angle_alpha   90.00
_cell.angle_beta   90.00
_cell.angle_gamma   90.00
#
_symmetry.space_group_name_H-M   'P 1'
#
loop_
_entity.id
_entity.type
_entity.pdbx_description
1 polymer ?
#
loop_
_entity_poly.entity_id
_entity_poly.type
_entity_poly.pdbx_seq_one_letter_code
_entity_poly.pdbx_strand_id
1 'polypeptide(L)' 'TAPVRRSGVPEDVANAALFLASVEASYVTGEVFDVNGGIYFD' A
#
# COMPACT_ATOMS: atom_id res chain seq x y z
N THR A 1 -1.56 -4.82 -17.14
CA THR A 1 -1.44 -6.22 -16.68
C THR A 1 -0.77 -6.22 -15.32
N ALA A 2 -1.57 -6.17 -14.25
CA ALA A 2 -1.11 -6.22 -12.86
C ALA A 2 -1.54 -7.57 -12.25
N PRO A 3 -0.78 -8.18 -11.32
CA PRO A 3 -1.16 -9.39 -10.60
C PRO A 3 -2.55 -9.33 -9.96
N VAL A 4 -2.95 -8.17 -9.41
CA VAL A 4 -4.26 -7.96 -8.78
C VAL A 4 -5.42 -7.86 -9.80
N ARG A 5 -5.12 -7.81 -11.11
CA ARG A 5 -6.09 -7.89 -12.24
C ARG A 5 -7.28 -6.92 -12.17
N ARG A 6 -7.14 -5.78 -11.50
CA ARG A 6 -8.08 -4.65 -11.55
C ARG A 6 -7.33 -3.33 -11.50
N SER A 7 -8.00 -2.25 -11.89
CA SER A 7 -7.52 -0.90 -11.62
C SER A 7 -7.50 -0.66 -10.11
N GLY A 8 -6.49 0.09 -9.66
CA GLY A 8 -6.48 0.65 -8.31
C GLY A 8 -7.62 1.64 -8.14
N VAL A 9 -8.12 1.75 -6.92
CA VAL A 9 -9.09 2.75 -6.50
C VAL A 9 -8.47 3.60 -5.39
N PRO A 10 -8.93 4.86 -5.17
CA PRO A 10 -8.36 5.73 -4.14
C PRO A 10 -8.27 5.08 -2.75
N GLU A 11 -9.23 4.21 -2.43
CA GLU A 11 -9.31 3.49 -1.16
C GLU A 11 -8.13 2.54 -0.94
N ASP A 12 -7.50 2.02 -2.00
CA ASP A 12 -6.33 1.14 -1.87
C ASP A 12 -5.17 1.88 -1.18
N VAL A 13 -4.91 3.13 -1.60
CA VAL A 13 -3.87 3.98 -0.99
C VAL A 13 -4.33 4.51 0.37
N ALA A 14 -5.59 4.93 0.49
CA ALA A 14 -6.12 5.46 1.74
C ALA A 14 -6.07 4.43 2.88
N ASN A 15 -6.38 3.16 2.60
CA ASN A 15 -6.32 2.10 3.60
C ASN A 15 -4.88 1.78 4.02
N ALA A 16 -3.92 1.81 3.08
CA ALA A 16 -2.50 1.65 3.42
C ALA A 16 -2.00 2.80 4.29
N ALA A 17 -2.38 4.05 3.98
CA ALA A 17 -2.07 5.21 4.81
C ALA A 17 -2.73 5.11 6.19
N LEU A 18 -3.98 4.64 6.27
CA LEU A 18 -4.69 4.44 7.52
C LEU A 18 -3.99 3.40 8.41
N PHE A 19 -3.53 2.29 7.84
CA PHE A 19 -2.70 1.31 8.55
C PHE A 19 -1.40 1.92 9.06
N LEU A 20 -0.68 2.67 8.22
CA LEU A 20 0.58 3.31 8.66
C LEU A 20 0.35 4.36 9.77
N ALA A 21 -0.82 4.99 9.81
CA ALA A 21 -1.19 5.93 10.86
C ALA A 21 -1.72 5.26 12.15
N SER A 22 -1.93 3.94 12.14
CA SER A 22 -2.54 3.22 13.26
C SER A 22 -1.50 2.69 14.25
N VAL A 23 -1.95 2.25 15.43
CA VAL A 23 -1.07 1.72 16.49
C VAL A 23 -0.37 0.42 16.09
N GLU A 24 -0.98 -0.32 15.16
CA GLU A 24 -0.47 -1.57 14.60
C GLU A 24 0.83 -1.35 13.82
N ALA A 25 1.05 -0.17 13.24
CA ALA A 25 2.27 0.19 12.52
C ALA A 25 3.33 0.87 13.40
N SER A 26 3.19 0.85 14.74
CA SER A 26 4.06 1.61 15.67
C SER A 26 5.56 1.30 15.60
N TYR A 27 5.96 0.21 14.96
CA TYR A 27 7.37 -0.17 14.76
C TYR A 27 7.84 -0.01 13.31
N VAL A 28 7.00 0.51 12.41
CA VAL A 28 7.32 0.71 11.00
C VAL A 28 7.75 2.16 10.79
N THR A 29 8.97 2.37 10.32
CA THR A 29 9.51 3.69 9.97
C THR A 29 10.64 3.56 8.96
N GLY A 30 10.85 4.59 8.13
CA GLY A 30 11.94 4.61 7.14
C GLY A 30 11.70 3.78 5.87
N GLU A 31 10.52 3.19 5.73
CA GLU A 31 10.17 2.29 4.63
C GLU A 31 9.28 2.94 3.56
N VAL A 32 9.36 2.45 2.33
CA VAL A 32 8.48 2.83 1.21
C VAL A 32 7.50 1.70 0.94
N PHE A 33 6.19 2.02 0.94
CA PHE A 33 5.13 1.04 0.71
C PHE A 33 4.54 1.19 -0.69
N ASP A 34 4.75 0.18 -1.54
CA ASP A 34 4.18 0.14 -2.89
C ASP A 34 2.72 -0.33 -2.88
N VAL A 35 1.81 0.59 -3.23
CA VAL A 35 0.38 0.30 -3.41
C VAL A 35 0.04 0.39 -4.91
N ASN A 36 0.56 -0.57 -5.68
CA ASN A 36 0.50 -0.50 -7.16
C ASN A 36 -0.16 -1.74 -7.81
N GLY A 37 -0.76 -2.63 -7.02
CA GLY A 37 -1.37 -3.87 -7.53
C GLY A 37 -0.37 -4.92 -8.04
N GLY A 38 0.91 -4.76 -7.73
CA GLY A 38 2.03 -5.62 -8.12
C GLY A 38 2.59 -5.32 -9.52
N ILE A 39 2.48 -4.09 -10.00
CA ILE A 39 2.99 -3.71 -11.33
C ILE A 39 4.51 -3.50 -11.30
N TYR A 40 5.02 -2.94 -10.20
CA TYR A 40 6.44 -2.71 -9.98
C TYR A 40 6.86 -3.41 -8.68
N PHE A 41 8.09 -3.90 -8.67
CA PHE A 41 8.74 -4.58 -7.54
C PHE A 41 10.14 -3.95 -7.38
N ASP A 42 10.62 -3.85 -6.14
CA ASP A 42 12.03 -3.53 -5.86
C ASP A 42 12.98 -4.74 -6.04
#